data_AF-A0A8D8DYF6-F1
#
_entry.id   AF-A0A8D8DYF6-F1
#
_cell.length_a   1.000
_cell.length_b   1.000
_cell.length_c   1.000
_cell.angle_alpha   90.00
_cell.angle_beta   90.00
_cell.angle_gamma   90.00
#
_symmetry.space_group_name_H-M   'P 1'
#
loop_
_entity.id
_entity.type
_entity.pdbx_description
1 polymer ?
#
loop_
_entity_poly.entity_id
_entity_poly.type
_entity_poly.pdbx_seq_one_letter_code
_entity_poly.pdbx_strand_id
1 'polypeptide(L)'
;FRKGEVTDMRPSGSGRTRLTFLVPSRGLIGYQGEFLTDSRGTGIINRLFHSYAPHKGSISGRRNGVLISTDKGEAVAYAIFNLQDRGIMFVKPQDKVYCGMIVGQHSRDNDLEINVLKGKQ
;
A
#
# COMPACT_ATOMS: atom_id res chain seq x y z
N PHE A 1 9.35 3.95 11.37
CA PHE A 1 7.96 3.85 10.88
C PHE A 1 7.15 2.72 11.51
N ARG A 2 7.71 1.51 11.71
CA ARG A 2 6.95 0.34 12.21
C ARG A 2 7.16 -0.02 13.69
N LYS A 3 7.86 0.84 14.45
CA LYS A 3 8.16 0.68 15.90
C LYS A 3 8.84 -0.65 16.25
N GLY A 4 9.63 -1.18 15.32
CA GLY A 4 10.43 -2.38 15.52
C GLY A 4 11.79 -2.07 16.14
N GLU A 5 12.23 -2.92 17.06
CA GLU A 5 13.56 -2.89 17.68
C GLU A 5 14.37 -4.08 17.17
N VAL A 6 15.61 -3.84 16.76
CA VAL A 6 16.55 -4.92 16.39
C VAL A 6 17.01 -5.60 17.66
N THR A 7 16.87 -6.92 17.75
CA THR A 7 17.37 -7.71 18.88
C THR A 7 18.63 -8.46 18.54
N ASP A 8 18.81 -8.86 17.29
CA ASP A 8 19.97 -9.61 16.84
C ASP A 8 20.25 -9.34 15.35
N MET A 9 21.53 -9.32 15.00
CA MET A 9 22.01 -9.17 13.63
C MET A 9 23.24 -10.06 13.48
N ARG A 10 23.14 -11.05 12.59
CA ARG A 10 24.25 -11.98 12.35
C ARG A 10 24.37 -12.37 10.87
N PRO A 11 25.59 -12.55 10.36
CA PRO A 11 25.77 -13.08 9.01
C PRO A 11 25.21 -14.52 8.95
N SER A 12 24.51 -14.84 7.87
CA SER A 12 23.93 -16.17 7.65
C SER A 12 24.74 -17.00 6.64
N GLY A 13 25.92 -16.51 6.23
CA GLY A 13 26.70 -17.07 5.13
C GLY A 13 26.17 -16.65 3.75
N SER A 14 26.97 -16.86 2.71
CA SER A 14 26.60 -16.64 1.30
C SER A 14 26.08 -15.22 0.98
N GLY A 15 26.68 -14.19 1.60
CA GLY A 15 26.33 -12.79 1.36
C GLY A 15 24.97 -12.36 1.94
N ARG A 16 24.36 -13.16 2.81
CA ARG A 16 23.09 -12.85 3.48
C ARG A 16 23.29 -12.52 4.96
N THR A 17 22.49 -11.61 5.47
CA THR A 17 22.45 -11.25 6.89
C THR A 17 21.08 -11.58 7.46
N ARG A 18 21.06 -12.29 8.59
CA ARG A 18 19.84 -12.56 9.34
C ARG A 18 19.64 -11.45 10.37
N LEU A 19 18.45 -10.86 10.35
CA LEU A 19 18.01 -9.84 11.29
C LEU A 19 16.86 -10.38 12.12
N THR A 20 16.91 -10.20 13.44
CA THR A 20 15.81 -10.50 14.35
C THR A 20 15.28 -9.21 14.93
N PHE A 21 13.95 -9.05 14.91
CA PHE A 21 13.27 -7.86 15.39
C PHE A 21 12.14 -8.19 16.35
N LEU A 22 11.97 -7.34 17.35
CA LEU A 22 10.73 -7.26 18.13
C LEU A 22 9.89 -6.10 17.58
N VAL A 23 8.75 -6.44 16.98
CA VAL A 23 7.87 -5.47 16.30
C VAL A 23 6.44 -5.66 16.79
N PRO A 24 5.69 -4.60 17.11
CA PRO A 24 4.27 -4.73 17.41
C PRO A 24 3.52 -5.26 16.18
N SER A 25 2.57 -6.19 16.39
CA SER A 25 1.81 -6.80 15.30
C SER A 25 1.14 -5.77 14.38
N ARG A 26 0.65 -4.65 14.93
CA ARG A 26 0.07 -3.52 14.17
C ARG A 26 1.04 -2.90 13.17
N GLY A 27 2.35 -2.94 13.44
CA GLY A 27 3.39 -2.42 12.55
C GLY A 27 3.79 -3.38 11.44
N LEU A 28 3.47 -4.66 11.56
CA LEU A 28 3.76 -5.69 10.55
C LEU A 28 2.64 -5.84 9.51
N ILE A 29 1.46 -5.26 9.75
CA ILE A 29 0.36 -5.27 8.79
C ILE A 29 0.83 -4.60 7.49
N GLY A 30 0.66 -5.31 6.37
CA GLY A 30 1.07 -4.87 5.03
C GLY A 30 2.57 -4.91 4.73
N TYR A 31 3.45 -5.21 5.72
CA TYR A 31 4.90 -5.17 5.50
C TYR A 31 5.42 -6.28 4.59
N GLN A 32 4.76 -7.45 4.56
CA GLN A 32 5.22 -8.58 3.76
C GLN A 32 5.31 -8.25 2.26
N GLY A 33 4.35 -7.48 1.72
CA GLY A 33 4.39 -7.04 0.33
C GLY A 33 5.57 -6.11 0.06
N GLU A 34 5.72 -5.07 0.89
CA GLU A 34 6.84 -4.12 0.82
C GLU A 34 8.20 -4.83 0.92
N PHE A 35 8.36 -5.75 1.86
CA PHE A 35 9.59 -6.53 2.04
C PHE A 35 9.93 -7.39 0.81
N LEU A 36 8.93 -8.01 0.17
CA LEU A 36 9.16 -8.78 -1.06
C LEU A 36 9.57 -7.87 -2.21
N THR A 37 8.99 -6.68 -2.33
CA THR A 37 9.39 -5.67 -3.31
C THR A 37 10.82 -5.18 -3.06
N ASP A 38 11.15 -4.79 -1.82
CA ASP A 38 12.48 -4.28 -1.44
C ASP A 38 13.58 -5.33 -1.64
N SER A 39 13.29 -6.59 -1.30
CA SER A 39 14.23 -7.70 -1.45
C SER A 39 14.23 -8.31 -2.86
N ARG A 40 13.41 -7.80 -3.79
CA ARG A 40 13.18 -8.37 -5.12
C ARG A 40 12.90 -9.87 -5.08
N GLY A 41 12.13 -10.30 -4.06
CA GLY A 41 11.76 -11.71 -3.84
C GLY A 41 12.85 -12.61 -3.26
N THR A 42 14.05 -12.10 -2.99
CA THR A 42 15.16 -12.91 -2.46
C THR A 42 15.16 -13.01 -0.93
N GLY A 43 14.44 -12.12 -0.26
CA GLY A 43 14.35 -12.05 1.19
C GLY A 43 13.41 -13.10 1.75
N ILE A 44 13.76 -13.63 2.93
CA ILE A 44 12.92 -14.55 3.68
C ILE A 44 12.51 -13.87 4.98
N ILE A 45 11.21 -13.83 5.25
CA ILE A 45 10.65 -13.28 6.49
C ILE A 45 9.88 -14.37 7.23
N ASN A 46 10.12 -14.49 8.53
CA ASN A 46 9.34 -15.32 9.44
C ASN A 46 8.86 -14.43 10.60
N ARG A 47 7.62 -14.62 11.02
CA ARG A 47 7.00 -13.90 12.14
C ARG A 47 6.42 -14.90 13.13
N LEU A 48 6.71 -14.70 14.39
CA LEU A 48 6.17 -15.47 15.50
C LEU A 48 5.63 -14.49 16.54
N PHE A 49 4.48 -14.82 17.15
CA PHE A 49 4.02 -14.08 18.32
C PHE A 49 5.02 -14.28 19.47
N HIS A 50 5.44 -13.17 20.08
CA HIS A 50 6.38 -13.20 21.21
C HIS A 50 5.65 -13.02 22.54
N SER A 51 5.02 -11.86 22.75
CA SER A 51 4.30 -11.53 23.99
C SER A 51 3.37 -10.32 23.80
N TYR A 52 2.54 -10.07 24.80
CA TYR A 52 1.85 -8.79 24.97
C TYR A 52 2.77 -7.79 25.66
N ALA A 53 2.68 -6.52 25.25
CA ALA A 53 3.49 -5.43 25.78
C ALA A 53 2.69 -4.11 25.79
N PRO A 54 3.13 -3.08 26.54
CA PRO A 54 2.51 -1.77 26.51
C PRO A 54 2.43 -1.19 25.09
N HIS A 55 1.43 -0.32 24.88
CA HIS A 55 1.17 0.28 23.57
C HIS A 55 2.35 1.15 23.10
N LYS A 56 3.02 0.75 22.00
CA LYS A 56 4.16 1.47 21.41
C LYS A 56 3.79 2.76 20.61
N GLY A 57 2.64 3.37 20.89
CA GLY A 57 2.16 4.58 20.24
C GLY A 57 1.42 4.35 18.91
N SER A 58 1.13 5.47 18.24
CA SER A 58 0.52 5.49 16.91
C SER A 58 1.52 5.02 15.85
N ILE A 59 1.01 4.26 14.89
CA ILE A 59 1.75 3.83 13.71
C ILE A 59 1.13 4.59 12.55
N SER A 60 1.97 5.29 11.76
CA SER A 60 1.50 6.08 10.63
C SER A 60 0.75 5.19 9.66
N GLY A 61 -0.47 5.60 9.29
CA GLY A 61 -1.28 4.93 8.28
C GLY A 61 -0.76 5.16 6.86
N ARG A 62 -1.65 5.01 5.87
CA ARG A 62 -1.33 5.31 4.47
C ARG A 62 -0.82 6.76 4.33
N ARG A 63 0.21 6.96 3.50
CA ARG A 63 0.68 8.30 3.13
C ARG A 63 -0.14 8.93 2.00
N ASN A 64 -0.84 8.10 1.23
CA ASN A 64 -1.57 8.51 0.03
C ASN A 64 -3.07 8.48 0.26
N GLY A 65 -3.75 9.47 -0.31
CA GLY A 65 -5.19 9.50 -0.47
C GLY A 65 -5.66 8.48 -1.51
N VAL A 66 -6.98 8.39 -1.68
CA VAL A 66 -7.64 7.55 -2.67
C VAL A 66 -8.35 8.41 -3.70
N LEU A 67 -8.43 7.87 -4.91
CA LEU A 67 -9.28 8.38 -5.98
C LEU A 67 -10.63 7.67 -5.88
N ILE A 68 -11.70 8.44 -5.71
CA ILE A 68 -13.06 7.93 -5.44
C ILE A 68 -13.95 8.23 -6.65
N SER A 69 -14.67 7.24 -7.16
CA SER A 69 -15.61 7.44 -8.27
C SER A 69 -16.85 8.23 -7.80
N THR A 70 -17.21 9.29 -8.51
CA THR A 70 -18.45 10.05 -8.26
C THR A 70 -19.69 9.35 -8.79
N ASP A 71 -19.56 8.60 -9.88
CA ASP A 71 -20.69 8.09 -10.66
C ASP A 71 -20.63 6.57 -10.87
N LYS A 72 -21.76 6.00 -11.26
CA LYS A 72 -21.90 4.58 -11.63
C LYS A 72 -21.93 4.44 -13.15
N GLY A 73 -21.11 3.54 -13.69
CA GLY A 73 -21.02 3.30 -15.13
C GLY A 73 -19.82 2.43 -15.51
N GLU A 74 -19.42 2.48 -16.78
CA GLU A 74 -18.22 1.79 -17.27
C GLU A 74 -17.07 2.79 -17.46
N ALA A 75 -15.91 2.46 -16.90
CA ALA A 75 -14.76 3.35 -16.92
C ALA A 75 -14.23 3.55 -18.35
N VAL A 76 -14.11 4.81 -18.77
CA VAL A 76 -13.69 5.16 -20.13
C VAL A 76 -12.16 5.29 -20.18
N ALA A 77 -11.52 4.66 -21.17
CA ALA A 77 -10.05 4.70 -21.33
C ALA A 77 -9.49 6.12 -21.35
N TYR A 78 -10.19 7.04 -22.01
CA TYR A 78 -9.84 8.45 -22.08
C TYR A 78 -9.85 9.14 -20.70
N ALA A 79 -10.87 8.87 -19.89
CA ALA A 79 -10.96 9.41 -18.52
C ALA A 79 -9.83 8.87 -17.65
N ILE A 80 -9.57 7.55 -17.73
CA ILE A 80 -8.47 6.90 -16.99
C ILE A 80 -7.14 7.53 -17.39
N PHE A 81 -6.87 7.71 -18.68
CA PHE A 81 -5.63 8.29 -19.18
C PHE A 81 -5.38 9.70 -18.62
N ASN A 82 -6.38 10.57 -18.66
CA ASN A 82 -6.25 11.93 -18.11
C ASN A 82 -6.10 11.96 -16.57
N LEU A 83 -6.63 10.95 -15.88
CA LEU A 83 -6.61 10.86 -14.42
C LEU A 83 -5.36 10.16 -13.88
N GLN A 84 -4.59 9.46 -14.71
CA GLN A 84 -3.33 8.81 -14.34
C GLN A 84 -2.27 9.81 -13.85
N ASP A 85 -2.29 11.06 -14.32
CA ASP A 85 -1.41 12.12 -13.79
C ASP A 85 -1.65 12.41 -12.31
N ARG A 86 -2.84 12.08 -11.79
CA ARG A 86 -3.21 12.29 -10.39
C ARG A 86 -2.75 11.13 -9.50
N GLY A 87 -2.46 9.95 -10.08
CA GLY A 87 -1.95 8.81 -9.33
C GLY A 87 -2.17 7.46 -10.03
N ILE A 88 -2.03 6.38 -9.27
CA ILE A 88 -2.04 5.01 -9.80
C ILE A 88 -3.48 4.51 -9.86
N MET A 89 -3.98 4.22 -11.06
CA MET A 89 -5.33 3.70 -11.26
C MET A 89 -5.38 2.19 -10.99
N PHE A 90 -6.42 1.73 -10.29
CA PHE A 90 -6.69 0.31 -10.03
C PHE A 90 -7.66 -0.30 -11.04
N VAL A 91 -8.54 0.53 -11.62
CA VAL A 91 -9.49 0.13 -12.64
C VAL A 91 -8.89 0.20 -14.04
N LYS A 92 -9.37 -0.66 -14.91
CA LYS A 92 -9.06 -0.71 -16.34
C LYS A 92 -10.22 -0.13 -17.16
N PRO A 93 -9.98 0.21 -18.44
CA PRO A 93 -11.07 0.55 -19.34
C PRO A 93 -12.14 -0.54 -19.37
N GLN A 94 -13.41 -0.13 -19.43
CA GLN A 94 -14.61 -0.98 -19.41
C GLN A 94 -14.94 -1.64 -18.06
N ASP A 95 -14.14 -1.42 -17.01
CA ASP A 95 -14.50 -1.88 -15.67
C ASP A 95 -15.76 -1.15 -15.19
N LYS A 96 -16.71 -1.91 -14.64
CA LYS A 96 -17.93 -1.37 -14.05
C LYS A 96 -17.61 -0.76 -12.69
N VAL A 97 -17.85 0.55 -12.57
CA VAL A 97 -17.64 1.33 -11.36
C VAL A 97 -18.98 1.78 -10.76
N TYR A 98 -18.96 2.09 -9.47
CA TYR A 98 -20.09 2.64 -8.73
C TYR A 98 -19.67 3.86 -7.90
N CYS A 99 -20.62 4.71 -7.52
CA CYS A 99 -20.38 5.88 -6.68
C CYS A 99 -19.77 5.47 -5.34
N GLY A 100 -18.68 6.12 -4.93
CA GLY A 100 -17.92 5.79 -3.72
C GLY A 100 -16.89 4.67 -3.91
N MET A 101 -16.81 4.03 -5.07
CA MET A 101 -15.79 3.02 -5.36
C MET A 101 -14.39 3.67 -5.39
N ILE A 102 -13.42 3.06 -4.70
CA ILE A 102 -12.02 3.43 -4.81
C ILE A 102 -11.48 2.93 -6.14
N VAL A 103 -11.11 3.85 -7.02
CA VAL A 103 -10.67 3.58 -8.39
C VAL A 103 -9.16 3.76 -8.59
N GLY A 104 -8.45 4.29 -7.58
CA GLY A 104 -7.00 4.44 -7.61
C GLY A 104 -6.41 5.02 -6.33
N GLN A 105 -5.08 5.11 -6.32
CA GLN A 105 -4.27 5.74 -5.29
C GLN A 105 -3.89 7.15 -5.73
N HIS A 106 -4.16 8.15 -4.90
CA HIS A 106 -3.79 9.54 -5.18
C HIS A 106 -2.31 9.78 -4.89
N SER A 107 -1.65 10.61 -5.71
CA SER A 107 -0.25 11.00 -5.51
C SER A 107 -0.03 11.84 -4.23
N ARG A 108 -1.08 12.50 -3.74
CA ARG A 108 -1.09 13.29 -2.50
C ARG A 108 -1.82 12.56 -1.38
N ASP A 109 -1.81 13.13 -0.19
CA ASP A 109 -2.40 12.57 1.05
C ASP A 109 -3.92 12.75 1.15
N ASN A 110 -4.48 13.79 0.54
CA ASN A 110 -5.91 14.03 0.53
C ASN A 110 -6.66 13.08 -0.41
N ASP A 111 -7.88 12.70 -0.05
CA ASP A 111 -8.77 11.96 -0.95
C ASP A 111 -9.32 12.90 -2.04
N LEU A 112 -9.58 12.35 -3.23
CA LEU A 112 -10.07 13.11 -4.37
C LEU A 112 -11.20 12.36 -5.09
N GLU A 113 -12.33 13.02 -5.19
CA GLU A 113 -13.46 12.54 -5.98
C GLU A 113 -13.24 12.86 -7.47
N ILE A 114 -13.38 11.84 -8.31
CA ILE A 114 -13.15 11.92 -9.74
C ILE A 114 -14.26 11.21 -10.52
N ASN A 115 -14.55 11.72 -11.71
CA ASN A 115 -15.46 11.08 -12.64
C ASN A 115 -14.66 10.31 -13.69
N VAL A 116 -14.75 8.98 -13.66
CA VAL A 116 -14.07 8.05 -14.59
C VAL A 116 -14.91 7.70 -15.84
N LEU A 117 -16.07 8.35 -16.00
CA LEU A 117 -17.01 8.17 -17.12
C LEU A 117 -16.93 9.31 -18.14
N LYS A 118 -16.29 10.43 -17.81
CA LYS A 118 -16.22 11.60 -18.69
C LYS A 118 -15.46 11.28 -19.98
N GLY A 119 -16.19 11.30 -21.09
CA GLY A 119 -15.62 11.32 -22.43
C GLY A 119 -14.95 12.66 -22.77
N LYS A 120 -14.32 12.69 -23.95
CA LYS A 120 -13.64 13.87 -24.50
C LYS A 120 -14.61 15.05 -24.63
N GLN A 121 -14.19 16.22 -24.15
CA GLN A 121 -14.71 17.52 -24.59
C GLN A 121 -13.88 17.98 -25.79
#